data_AF-A0A7C3QGT6-F1
#
_entry.id   AF-A0A7C3QGT6-F1
#
_cell.length_a   1.000
_cell.length_b   1.000
_cell.length_c   1.000
_cell.angle_alpha   90.00
_cell.angle_beta   90.00
_cell.angle_gamma   90.00
#
_symmetry.space_group_name_H-M   'P 1'
#
loop_
_entity.id
_entity.type
_entity.pdbx_description
1 polymer ?
#
loop_
_entity_poly.entity_id
_entity_poly.type
_entity_poly.pdbx_seq_one_letter_code
_entity_poly.pdbx_strand_id
1 'polypeptide(L)'
;MANLPHHQVTMLKSLFRRRLPQVDGRIYLHPLSQPAAVYRDAWGIPHIYAANRRDLLIAQGFIHAQDRLWQMELNRRAAKGELCALLGPIPLRTDRLARTLGFGRLAAASWDHLPQAARDDLRAYTAGINAFLENRFPLPVEFSLARHQPRPWDVLDSLAYGRLHMLSLRYPPENPDTLPQGIEVNQWLLDGLAGVWTNPFLGKGAQDGAGRGSNGWVIGPERSASGQAIL
;
A
#
# COMPACT_ATOMS: atom_id res chain seq x y z
N MET A 1 -1.08 -24.26 -19.88
CA MET A 1 -1.99 -23.84 -18.79
C MET A 1 -3.13 -24.85 -18.73
N ALA A 2 -3.30 -25.58 -17.63
CA ALA A 2 -4.36 -26.57 -17.50
C ALA A 2 -5.73 -25.87 -17.34
N ASN A 3 -6.71 -26.23 -18.18
CA ASN A 3 -8.08 -25.72 -18.07
C ASN A 3 -8.73 -26.28 -16.79
N LEU A 4 -9.04 -25.40 -15.83
CA LEU A 4 -9.77 -25.77 -14.62
C LEU A 4 -11.21 -26.18 -15.01
N PRO A 5 -11.74 -27.30 -14.47
CA PRO A 5 -13.13 -27.69 -14.68
C PRO A 5 -14.12 -26.59 -14.27
N HIS A 6 -15.26 -26.51 -14.96
CA HIS A 6 -16.27 -25.45 -14.75
C HIS A 6 -16.75 -25.33 -13.28
N HIS A 7 -16.86 -26.45 -12.56
CA HIS A 7 -17.25 -26.44 -11.15
C HIS A 7 -16.19 -25.79 -10.23
N GLN A 8 -14.90 -25.97 -10.53
CA GLN A 8 -13.81 -25.35 -9.79
C GLN A 8 -13.75 -23.84 -10.05
N VAL A 9 -13.99 -23.42 -11.30
CA VAL A 9 -14.09 -21.99 -11.67
C VAL A 9 -15.25 -21.31 -10.94
N THR A 10 -16.42 -21.95 -10.86
CA THR A 10 -17.58 -21.41 -10.13
C THR A 10 -17.31 -21.32 -8.63
N MET A 11 -16.66 -22.33 -8.05
CA MET A 11 -16.27 -22.32 -6.63
C MET A 11 -15.29 -21.20 -6.32
N LEU A 12 -14.26 -21.01 -7.16
CA LEU A 12 -13.31 -19.91 -7.04
C LEU A 12 -14.04 -18.56 -7.13
N LYS A 13 -14.87 -18.34 -8.17
CA LYS A 13 -15.66 -17.11 -8.31
C LYS A 13 -16.52 -16.81 -7.08
N SER A 14 -17.12 -17.83 -6.49
CA SER A 14 -17.92 -17.69 -5.26
C SER A 14 -17.08 -17.29 -4.05
N LEU A 15 -15.91 -17.92 -3.88
CA LEU A 15 -14.94 -17.59 -2.83
C LEU A 15 -14.46 -16.13 -2.94
N PHE A 16 -14.16 -15.65 -4.15
CA PHE A 16 -13.72 -14.26 -4.35
C PHE A 16 -14.87 -13.25 -4.15
N ARG A 17 -16.06 -13.51 -4.71
CA ARG A 17 -17.19 -12.56 -4.61
C ARG A 17 -17.64 -12.30 -3.17
N ARG A 18 -17.67 -13.35 -2.33
CA ARG A 18 -18.05 -13.21 -0.90
C ARG A 18 -17.05 -12.43 -0.06
N ARG A 19 -15.84 -12.20 -0.58
CA ARG A 19 -14.75 -11.49 0.08
C ARG A 19 -14.61 -10.05 -0.42
N LEU A 20 -15.44 -9.64 -1.39
CA LEU A 20 -15.46 -8.25 -1.84
C LEU A 20 -16.06 -7.35 -0.74
N PRO A 21 -15.49 -6.16 -0.54
CA PRO A 21 -16.02 -5.23 0.44
C PRO A 21 -17.39 -4.68 0.02
N GLN A 22 -18.18 -4.27 1.02
CA GLN A 22 -19.39 -3.48 0.77
C GLN A 22 -19.00 -2.09 0.29
N VAL A 23 -19.31 -1.77 -0.97
CA VAL A 23 -18.97 -0.47 -1.58
C VAL A 23 -20.15 0.50 -1.65
N ASP A 24 -21.37 0.03 -1.39
CA ASP A 24 -22.61 0.80 -1.42
C ASP A 24 -23.32 0.83 -0.07
N GLY A 25 -24.19 1.81 0.13
CA GLY A 25 -25.01 1.96 1.33
C GLY A 25 -24.37 2.84 2.39
N ARG A 26 -24.71 2.59 3.66
CA ARG A 26 -24.24 3.39 4.80
C ARG A 26 -23.46 2.50 5.77
N ILE A 27 -22.27 2.94 6.13
CA ILE A 27 -21.42 2.31 7.14
C ILE A 27 -21.24 3.32 8.27
N TYR A 28 -21.54 2.90 9.50
CA TYR A 28 -21.32 3.71 10.68
C TYR A 28 -19.89 3.50 11.18
N LEU A 29 -19.07 4.55 11.11
CA LEU A 29 -17.70 4.53 11.59
C LEU A 29 -17.59 5.39 12.85
N HIS A 30 -17.32 4.74 13.97
CA HIS A 30 -17.16 5.41 15.27
C HIS A 30 -16.19 6.60 15.27
N PRO A 31 -15.03 6.59 14.57
CA PRO A 31 -14.10 7.72 14.64
C PRO A 31 -14.58 8.99 13.90
N LEU A 32 -15.59 8.91 13.03
CA LEU A 32 -16.10 10.06 12.29
C LEU A 32 -16.92 10.98 13.19
N SER A 33 -16.64 12.28 13.13
CA SER A 33 -17.45 13.29 13.83
C SER A 33 -18.63 13.81 13.00
N GLN A 34 -18.48 13.78 11.67
CA GLN A 34 -19.48 14.17 10.69
C GLN A 34 -19.54 13.13 9.57
N PRO A 35 -20.66 13.01 8.82
CA PRO A 35 -20.75 12.13 7.66
C PRO A 35 -19.69 12.45 6.60
N ALA A 36 -19.11 11.40 6.02
CA ALA A 36 -18.31 11.47 4.79
C ALA A 36 -19.05 10.70 3.68
N ALA A 37 -19.09 11.27 2.48
CA ALA A 37 -19.65 10.65 1.29
C ALA A 37 -18.54 10.12 0.39
N VAL A 38 -18.69 8.88 -0.08
CA VAL A 38 -17.74 8.25 -1.01
C VAL A 38 -18.48 7.90 -2.28
N TYR A 39 -18.06 8.51 -3.39
CA TYR A 39 -18.53 8.18 -4.73
C TYR A 39 -17.45 7.36 -5.44
N ARG A 40 -17.81 6.22 -6.02
CA ARG A 40 -16.90 5.46 -6.89
C ARG A 40 -17.31 5.65 -8.33
N ASP A 41 -16.36 6.04 -9.18
CA ASP A 41 -16.59 6.21 -10.60
C ASP A 41 -16.71 4.86 -11.34
N ALA A 42 -16.85 4.91 -12.67
CA ALA A 42 -16.97 3.72 -13.51
C ALA A 42 -15.74 2.78 -13.45
N TRP A 43 -14.60 3.27 -12.97
CA TRP A 43 -13.35 2.51 -12.80
C TRP A 43 -13.13 2.07 -11.34
N GLY A 44 -14.07 2.37 -10.45
CA GLY A 44 -13.99 2.08 -9.02
C GLY A 44 -13.09 3.04 -8.24
N ILE A 45 -12.70 4.18 -8.83
CA ILE A 45 -11.85 5.17 -8.16
C ILE A 45 -12.69 5.91 -7.10
N PRO A 46 -12.27 5.91 -5.82
CA PRO A 46 -13.03 6.57 -4.75
C PRO A 46 -12.77 8.08 -4.71
N HIS A 47 -13.86 8.85 -4.80
CA HIS A 47 -13.92 10.29 -4.55
C HIS A 47 -14.54 10.53 -3.16
N ILE A 48 -13.75 11.06 -2.23
CA ILE A 48 -14.14 11.22 -0.83
C ILE A 48 -14.48 12.69 -0.55
N TYR A 49 -15.68 12.93 -0.04
CA TYR A 49 -16.16 14.24 0.38
C TYR A 49 -16.45 14.22 1.88
N ALA A 50 -15.91 15.17 2.63
CA ALA A 50 -16.17 15.32 4.07
C ALA A 50 -16.17 16.80 4.46
N ALA A 51 -16.89 17.14 5.54
CA ALA A 51 -17.01 18.51 6.02
C ALA A 51 -15.72 19.07 6.65
N ASN A 52 -14.78 18.20 7.03
CA ASN A 52 -13.52 18.59 7.65
C ASN A 52 -12.40 17.61 7.27
N ARG A 53 -11.15 18.09 7.39
CA ARG A 53 -9.94 17.33 7.03
C ARG A 53 -9.76 16.05 7.84
N ARG A 54 -10.07 16.08 9.15
CA ARG A 54 -9.90 14.92 10.04
C ARG A 54 -10.78 13.75 9.56
N ASP A 55 -12.06 14.02 9.32
CA ASP A 55 -13.01 13.02 8.85
C ASP A 55 -12.70 12.56 7.41
N LEU A 56 -12.16 13.44 6.56
CA LEU A 56 -11.65 13.07 5.24
C LEU A 56 -10.53 12.03 5.34
N LEU A 57 -9.54 12.25 6.23
CA LEU A 57 -8.41 11.34 6.42
C LEU A 57 -8.84 10.02 7.06
N ILE A 58 -9.80 10.04 7.98
CA ILE A 58 -10.41 8.81 8.53
C ILE A 58 -11.08 8.03 7.40
N ALA A 59 -11.91 8.68 6.58
CA ALA A 59 -12.55 8.02 5.44
C ALA A 59 -11.50 7.48 4.45
N GLN A 60 -10.43 8.23 4.18
CA GLN A 60 -9.35 7.78 3.30
C GLN A 60 -8.65 6.52 3.84
N GLY A 61 -8.32 6.49 5.13
CA GLY A 61 -7.72 5.31 5.77
C GLY A 61 -8.63 4.08 5.71
N PHE A 62 -9.93 4.29 5.94
CA PHE A 62 -10.94 3.24 5.82
C PHE A 62 -11.02 2.69 4.40
N ILE A 63 -11.08 3.55 3.38
CA ILE A 63 -11.19 3.16 1.97
C ILE A 63 -9.90 2.48 1.48
N HIS A 64 -8.72 2.94 1.91
CA HIS A 64 -7.47 2.25 1.61
C HIS A 64 -7.44 0.83 2.21
N ALA A 65 -7.89 0.65 3.45
CA ALA A 65 -8.03 -0.69 4.03
C ALA A 65 -9.06 -1.51 3.23
N GLN A 66 -10.21 -0.92 2.91
CA GLN A 66 -11.26 -1.57 2.14
C GLN A 66 -10.75 -2.14 0.81
N ASP A 67 -9.96 -1.35 0.07
CA ASP A 67 -9.56 -1.70 -1.29
C ASP A 67 -8.19 -2.39 -1.36
N ARG A 68 -7.30 -2.17 -0.37
CA ARG A 68 -5.87 -2.50 -0.47
C ARG A 68 -5.27 -3.12 0.80
N LEU A 69 -6.08 -3.63 1.75
CA LEU A 69 -5.54 -4.11 3.04
C LEU A 69 -4.41 -5.13 2.91
N TRP A 70 -4.50 -6.09 1.99
CA TRP A 70 -3.41 -7.06 1.79
C TRP A 70 -2.12 -6.39 1.29
N GLN A 71 -2.26 -5.43 0.37
CA GLN A 71 -1.12 -4.64 -0.11
C GLN A 71 -0.48 -3.86 1.05
N MET A 72 -1.30 -3.23 1.88
CA MET A 72 -0.85 -2.50 3.06
C MET A 72 -0.13 -3.41 4.07
N GLU A 73 -0.64 -4.63 4.29
CA GLU A 73 -0.02 -5.63 5.18
C GLU A 73 1.38 -6.00 4.73
N LEU A 74 1.56 -6.32 3.44
CA LEU A 74 2.86 -6.65 2.87
C LEU A 74 3.80 -5.45 2.95
N ASN A 75 3.30 -4.24 2.66
CA ASN A 75 4.10 -3.00 2.73
C ASN A 75 4.64 -2.72 4.14
N ARG A 76 3.80 -2.81 5.18
CA ARG A 76 4.29 -2.60 6.56
C ARG A 76 5.30 -3.65 7.00
N ARG A 77 5.10 -4.91 6.57
CA ARG A 77 6.04 -6.01 6.87
C ARG A 77 7.35 -5.86 6.13
N ALA A 78 7.31 -5.44 4.86
CA ALA A 78 8.52 -5.14 4.09
C ALA A 78 9.34 -4.06 4.77
N ALA A 79 8.69 -2.97 5.21
CA ALA A 79 9.35 -1.88 5.91
C ALA A 79 9.93 -2.30 7.27
N LYS A 80 9.26 -3.21 7.99
CA LYS A 80 9.71 -3.70 9.30
C LYS A 80 10.63 -4.93 9.24
N GLY A 81 10.85 -5.50 8.05
CA GLY A 81 11.56 -6.75 7.89
C GLY A 81 10.88 -7.91 8.62
N GLU A 82 9.60 -8.14 8.30
CA GLU A 82 8.72 -9.15 8.91
C GLU A 82 8.02 -10.02 7.85
N LEU A 83 8.49 -10.01 6.60
CA LEU A 83 7.88 -10.78 5.51
C LEU A 83 8.16 -12.27 5.65
N CYS A 84 9.31 -12.68 6.17
CA CYS A 84 9.64 -14.10 6.34
C CYS A 84 8.69 -14.84 7.27
N ALA A 85 8.15 -14.13 8.28
CA ALA A 85 7.14 -14.68 9.18
C ALA A 85 5.82 -15.02 8.46
N LEU A 86 5.57 -14.43 7.29
CA LEU A 86 4.35 -14.61 6.51
C LEU A 86 4.56 -15.49 5.27
N LEU A 87 5.70 -15.34 4.59
CA LEU A 87 5.97 -15.93 3.28
C LEU A 87 7.11 -16.96 3.29
N GLY A 88 7.65 -17.32 4.45
CA GLY A 88 8.77 -18.25 4.59
C GLY A 88 10.12 -17.64 4.19
N PRO A 89 11.11 -18.42 3.72
CA PRO A 89 12.49 -17.95 3.55
C PRO A 89 12.70 -17.04 2.34
N ILE A 90 11.74 -16.94 1.42
CA ILE A 90 11.87 -16.21 0.14
C ILE A 90 12.33 -14.74 0.35
N PRO A 91 11.69 -13.92 1.21
CA PRO A 91 12.07 -12.53 1.42
C PRO A 91 13.21 -12.31 2.45
N LEU A 92 14.03 -13.32 2.77
CA LEU A 92 15.05 -13.19 3.83
C LEU A 92 16.04 -12.05 3.59
N ARG A 93 16.46 -11.85 2.34
CA ARG A 93 17.36 -10.75 1.98
C ARG A 93 16.71 -9.39 2.25
N THR A 94 15.42 -9.25 1.93
CA THR A 94 14.64 -8.03 2.15
C THR A 94 14.49 -7.75 3.63
N ASP A 95 14.11 -8.76 4.41
CA ASP A 95 13.95 -8.60 5.86
C ASP A 95 15.26 -8.17 6.52
N ARG A 96 16.40 -8.78 6.14
CA ARG A 96 17.71 -8.37 6.62
C ARG A 96 18.02 -6.93 6.26
N LEU A 97 17.82 -6.51 5.00
CA LEU A 97 18.09 -5.14 4.59
C LEU A 97 17.24 -4.13 5.38
N ALA A 98 15.92 -4.38 5.50
CA ALA A 98 15.01 -3.51 6.24
C ALA A 98 15.39 -3.39 7.72
N ARG A 99 15.87 -4.50 8.34
CA ARG A 99 16.35 -4.52 9.72
C ARG A 99 17.70 -3.80 9.88
N THR A 100 18.62 -3.97 8.93
CA THR A 100 19.91 -3.29 8.92
C THR A 100 19.74 -1.77 8.81
N LEU A 101 18.93 -1.32 7.85
CA LEU A 101 18.61 0.11 7.68
C LEU A 101 17.73 0.64 8.83
N GLY A 102 16.89 -0.23 9.39
CA GLY A 102 16.08 0.05 10.57
C GLY A 102 14.97 1.06 10.31
N PHE A 103 14.20 0.91 9.23
CA PHE A 103 13.12 1.84 8.88
C PHE A 103 12.10 2.02 10.01
N GLY A 104 11.81 0.98 10.79
CA GLY A 104 10.95 1.08 11.98
C GLY A 104 11.52 2.00 13.07
N ARG A 105 12.83 1.90 13.34
CA ARG A 105 13.53 2.78 14.30
C ARG A 105 13.57 4.22 13.78
N LEU A 106 13.82 4.40 12.48
CA LEU A 106 13.79 5.71 11.83
C LEU A 106 12.39 6.32 11.85
N ALA A 107 11.33 5.52 11.69
CA ALA A 107 9.95 5.97 11.80
C ALA A 107 9.64 6.48 13.21
N ALA A 108 10.02 5.74 14.25
CA ALA A 108 9.88 6.16 15.64
C ALA A 108 10.61 7.48 15.92
N ALA A 109 11.88 7.58 15.50
CA ALA A 109 12.65 8.83 15.64
C ALA A 109 12.02 10.00 14.88
N SER A 110 11.38 9.74 13.73
CA SER A 110 10.71 10.78 12.94
C SER A 110 9.47 11.32 13.64
N TRP A 111 8.73 10.45 14.33
CA TRP A 111 7.47 10.80 14.99
C TRP A 111 7.63 11.98 15.96
N ASP A 112 8.70 11.98 16.75
CA ASP A 112 8.97 13.03 17.74
C ASP A 112 9.30 14.38 17.11
N HIS A 113 9.73 14.39 15.85
CA HIS A 113 10.08 15.58 15.08
C HIS A 113 8.94 16.08 14.19
N LEU A 114 7.83 15.35 14.08
CA LEU A 114 6.71 15.79 13.25
C LEU A 114 5.98 16.98 13.89
N PRO A 115 5.56 17.98 13.10
CA PRO A 115 4.61 19.00 13.56
C PRO A 115 3.33 18.36 14.09
N GLN A 116 2.69 18.97 15.08
CA GLN A 116 1.46 18.44 15.69
C GLN A 116 0.38 18.14 14.63
N ALA A 117 0.17 19.04 13.67
CA ALA A 117 -0.79 18.84 12.59
C ALA A 117 -0.54 17.55 11.78
N ALA A 118 0.73 17.19 11.52
CA ALA A 118 1.07 15.96 10.81
C ALA A 118 0.82 14.71 11.67
N ARG A 119 1.04 14.80 12.99
CA ARG A 119 0.70 13.71 13.92
C ARG A 119 -0.81 13.50 13.97
N ASP A 120 -1.59 14.58 13.99
CA ASP A 120 -3.06 14.53 14.01
C ASP A 120 -3.60 13.92 12.71
N ASP A 121 -3.06 14.32 11.56
CA ASP A 121 -3.40 13.74 10.26
C ASP A 121 -3.10 12.23 10.20
N LEU A 122 -1.92 11.80 10.67
CA LEU A 122 -1.54 10.38 10.72
C LEU A 122 -2.41 9.56 11.67
N ARG A 123 -2.79 10.14 12.82
CA ARG A 123 -3.73 9.51 13.76
C ARG A 123 -5.11 9.35 13.13
N ALA A 124 -5.62 10.39 12.44
CA ALA A 124 -6.90 10.34 11.74
C ALA A 124 -6.91 9.25 10.66
N TYR A 125 -5.88 9.21 9.81
CA TYR A 125 -5.73 8.17 8.79
C TYR A 125 -5.66 6.76 9.40
N THR A 126 -4.87 6.59 10.47
CA THR A 126 -4.74 5.31 11.18
C THR A 126 -6.05 4.87 11.83
N ALA A 127 -6.83 5.80 12.39
CA ALA A 127 -8.14 5.51 12.95
C ALA A 127 -9.12 4.97 11.90
N GLY A 128 -9.06 5.47 10.66
CA GLY A 128 -9.81 4.93 9.52
C GLY A 128 -9.48 3.47 9.22
N ILE A 129 -8.19 3.15 9.14
CA ILE A 129 -7.71 1.78 8.90
C ILE A 129 -8.18 0.85 10.03
N ASN A 130 -8.00 1.27 11.28
CA ASN A 130 -8.40 0.47 12.43
C ASN A 130 -9.91 0.28 12.53
N ALA A 131 -10.70 1.28 12.16
CA ALA A 131 -12.14 1.12 12.06
C ALA A 131 -12.54 0.01 11.07
N PHE A 132 -11.85 -0.12 9.93
CA PHE A 132 -12.07 -1.26 9.02
C PHE A 132 -11.74 -2.61 9.69
N LEU A 133 -10.60 -2.68 10.38
CA LEU A 133 -10.14 -3.90 11.04
C LEU A 133 -11.04 -4.33 12.21
N GLU A 134 -11.56 -3.37 12.97
CA GLU A 134 -12.42 -3.60 14.15
C GLU A 134 -13.84 -4.05 13.78
N ASN A 135 -14.40 -3.55 12.67
CA ASN A 135 -15.76 -3.87 12.23
C ASN A 135 -15.89 -5.26 11.59
N ARG A 136 -14.82 -6.07 11.58
CA ARG A 136 -14.79 -7.46 11.09
C ARG A 136 -15.39 -7.65 9.69
N PHE A 137 -15.18 -6.68 8.81
CA PHE A 137 -15.49 -6.84 7.39
C PHE A 137 -14.74 -8.07 6.81
N PRO A 138 -15.26 -8.70 5.75
CA PRO A 138 -14.55 -9.80 5.09
C PRO A 138 -13.14 -9.37 4.69
N LEU A 139 -12.13 -10.05 5.25
CA LEU A 139 -10.75 -9.82 4.84
C LEU A 139 -10.51 -10.29 3.40
N PRO A 140 -9.57 -9.65 2.67
CA PRO A 140 -9.11 -10.15 1.38
C PRO A 140 -8.72 -11.64 1.44
N VAL A 141 -8.91 -12.36 0.34
CA VAL A 141 -8.73 -13.81 0.28
C VAL A 141 -7.30 -14.24 0.66
N GLU A 142 -6.33 -13.39 0.39
CA GLU A 142 -4.90 -13.60 0.66
C GLU A 142 -4.64 -13.84 2.14
N PHE A 143 -5.37 -13.18 3.04
CA PHE A 143 -5.27 -13.43 4.48
C PHE A 143 -5.69 -14.86 4.84
N SER A 144 -6.71 -15.40 4.18
CA SER A 144 -7.14 -16.79 4.41
C SER A 144 -6.14 -17.79 3.84
N LEU A 145 -5.60 -17.52 2.65
CA LEU A 145 -4.57 -18.36 2.01
C LEU A 145 -3.27 -18.38 2.82
N ALA A 146 -2.85 -17.23 3.33
CA ALA A 146 -1.66 -17.09 4.17
C ALA A 146 -1.90 -17.50 5.63
N ARG A 147 -3.13 -17.87 6.01
CA ARG A 147 -3.54 -18.17 7.40
C ARG A 147 -3.13 -17.06 8.37
N HIS A 148 -3.27 -15.82 7.94
CA HIS A 148 -2.80 -14.64 8.64
C HIS A 148 -3.96 -13.76 9.09
N GLN A 149 -3.83 -13.17 10.27
CA GLN A 149 -4.76 -12.18 10.81
C GLN A 149 -4.05 -10.84 10.96
N PRO A 150 -4.56 -9.75 10.36
CA PRO A 150 -3.92 -8.44 10.48
C PRO A 150 -3.97 -7.95 11.93
N ARG A 151 -2.83 -7.48 12.44
CA ARG A 151 -2.80 -6.69 13.69
C ARG A 151 -3.32 -5.27 13.46
N PRO A 152 -3.75 -4.55 14.52
CA PRO A 152 -4.04 -3.14 14.43
C PRO A 152 -2.91 -2.35 13.76
N TRP A 153 -3.28 -1.32 13.02
CA TRP A 153 -2.37 -0.40 12.36
C TRP A 153 -1.85 0.62 13.36
N ASP A 154 -0.53 0.79 13.37
CA ASP A 154 0.15 1.81 14.15
C ASP A 154 0.53 2.98 13.24
N VAL A 155 0.53 4.23 13.73
CA VAL A 155 0.99 5.40 12.96
C VAL A 155 2.41 5.20 12.41
N LEU A 156 3.26 4.46 13.13
CA LEU A 156 4.61 4.12 12.73
C LEU A 156 4.66 3.14 11.55
N ASP A 157 3.61 2.35 11.28
CA ASP A 157 3.55 1.49 10.09
C ASP A 157 3.58 2.33 8.80
N SER A 158 2.80 3.42 8.77
CA SER A 158 2.76 4.36 7.64
C SER A 158 4.11 5.08 7.47
N LEU A 159 4.72 5.52 8.56
CA LEU A 159 6.02 6.19 8.52
C LEU A 159 7.15 5.25 8.10
N ALA A 160 7.16 4.01 8.59
CA ALA A 160 8.16 3.02 8.21
C ALA A 160 8.06 2.70 6.71
N TYR A 161 6.84 2.52 6.20
CA TYR A 161 6.64 2.34 4.77
C TYR A 161 7.07 3.58 3.96
N GLY A 162 6.79 4.80 4.44
CA GLY A 162 7.29 6.03 3.82
C GLY A 162 8.82 6.06 3.71
N ARG A 163 9.55 5.59 4.73
CA ARG A 163 11.02 5.47 4.70
C ARG A 163 11.52 4.45 3.68
N LEU A 164 10.87 3.29 3.60
CA LEU A 164 11.17 2.28 2.57
C LEU A 164 10.92 2.85 1.16
N HIS A 165 9.80 3.53 0.96
CA HIS A 165 9.45 4.14 -0.33
C HIS A 165 10.42 5.25 -0.73
N MET A 166 10.94 6.04 0.23
CA MET A 166 12.01 7.01 -0.06
C MET A 166 13.27 6.33 -0.59
N LEU A 167 13.65 5.17 -0.05
CA LEU A 167 14.79 4.41 -0.57
C LEU A 167 14.54 3.93 -2.01
N SER A 168 13.32 3.49 -2.34
CA SER A 168 13.00 3.03 -3.70
C SER A 168 13.00 4.14 -4.75
N LEU A 169 12.96 5.41 -4.33
CA LEU A 169 13.09 6.56 -5.24
C LEU A 169 14.55 6.97 -5.51
N ARG A 170 15.52 6.29 -4.90
CA ARG A 170 16.95 6.57 -5.12
C ARG A 170 17.43 5.86 -6.40
N TYR A 171 18.11 6.62 -7.28
CA TYR A 171 18.70 6.12 -8.53
C TYR A 171 20.23 6.07 -8.42
N PRO A 172 20.82 4.95 -7.95
CA PRO A 172 22.27 4.82 -7.95
C PRO A 172 22.84 4.73 -9.37
N PRO A 173 24.06 5.23 -9.58
CA PRO A 173 24.77 5.07 -10.85
C PRO A 173 25.23 3.62 -11.09
N GLU A 174 25.39 2.81 -10.03
CA GLU A 174 25.91 1.44 -10.06
C GLU A 174 24.91 0.43 -9.44
N ASN A 175 25.03 -0.86 -9.78
CA ASN A 175 24.21 -1.95 -9.23
C ASN A 175 25.06 -3.23 -9.07
N PRO A 176 25.23 -3.79 -7.85
CA PRO A 176 24.67 -3.32 -6.58
C PRO A 176 25.20 -1.95 -6.18
N ASP A 177 24.31 -1.12 -5.62
CA ASP A 177 24.72 0.11 -4.97
C ASP A 177 25.15 -0.22 -3.55
N THR A 178 26.28 0.33 -3.13
CA THR A 178 26.79 0.11 -1.78
C THR A 178 26.52 1.36 -0.95
N LEU A 179 25.60 1.26 0.01
CA LEU A 179 25.39 2.30 1.00
C LEU A 179 26.64 2.41 1.90
N PRO A 180 26.81 3.53 2.64
CA PRO A 180 27.86 3.66 3.63
C PRO A 180 27.96 2.41 4.53
N GLN A 181 29.19 2.09 4.96
CA GLN A 181 29.50 0.89 5.74
C GLN A 181 29.36 -0.46 4.98
N GLY A 182 29.38 -0.45 3.65
CA GLY A 182 29.48 -1.69 2.85
C GLY A 182 28.16 -2.44 2.71
N ILE A 183 27.02 -1.78 2.94
CA ILE A 183 25.70 -2.41 2.80
C ILE A 183 25.34 -2.43 1.32
N GLU A 184 25.47 -3.60 0.69
CA GLU A 184 25.04 -3.81 -0.69
C GLU A 184 23.50 -3.81 -0.79
N VAL A 185 22.98 -2.90 -1.61
CA VAL A 185 21.58 -2.83 -2.02
C VAL A 185 21.51 -3.20 -3.50
N ASN A 186 20.99 -4.41 -3.76
CA ASN A 186 20.70 -4.83 -5.12
C ASN A 186 19.37 -4.24 -5.58
N GLN A 187 19.33 -3.66 -6.78
CA GLN A 187 18.08 -3.20 -7.37
C GLN A 187 17.09 -4.36 -7.52
N TRP A 188 17.59 -5.57 -7.86
CA TRP A 188 16.83 -6.83 -7.88
C TRP A 188 16.20 -7.24 -6.54
N LEU A 189 16.63 -6.68 -5.41
CA LEU A 189 16.01 -6.95 -4.11
C LEU A 189 14.78 -6.06 -3.86
N LEU A 190 14.81 -4.83 -4.37
CA LEU A 190 13.67 -3.91 -4.39
C LEU A 190 12.70 -4.26 -5.54
N ASP A 191 13.22 -4.67 -6.70
CA ASP A 191 12.43 -5.30 -7.77
C ASP A 191 11.99 -6.71 -7.36
N GLY A 192 12.71 -7.36 -6.45
CA GLY A 192 12.35 -8.64 -5.85
C GLY A 192 11.16 -8.52 -4.90
N LEU A 193 10.96 -7.34 -4.28
CA LEU A 193 9.66 -7.00 -3.69
C LEU A 193 8.58 -7.00 -4.78
N ALA A 194 8.83 -6.44 -5.98
CA ALA A 194 7.96 -6.60 -7.17
C ALA A 194 7.75 -8.07 -7.57
N GLY A 195 8.75 -8.93 -7.37
CA GLY A 195 8.66 -10.39 -7.49
C GLY A 195 7.85 -11.10 -6.39
N VAL A 196 7.56 -10.45 -5.25
CA VAL A 196 6.52 -10.91 -4.30
C VAL A 196 5.13 -10.48 -4.80
N TRP A 197 5.07 -9.38 -5.57
CA TRP A 197 3.86 -8.88 -6.24
C TRP A 197 3.58 -9.55 -7.60
N THR A 198 4.46 -10.45 -8.11
CA THR A 198 4.21 -11.23 -9.32
C THR A 198 3.21 -12.34 -9.06
N ASN A 199 1.94 -11.93 -9.03
CA ASN A 199 0.83 -12.82 -9.30
C ASN A 199 0.97 -13.38 -10.74
N PRO A 200 0.65 -14.66 -11.01
CA PRO A 200 0.56 -15.19 -12.38
C PRO A 200 -0.32 -14.38 -13.35
N PHE A 201 -1.19 -13.49 -12.85
CA PHE A 201 -1.98 -12.55 -13.66
C PHE A 201 -1.25 -11.23 -14.03
N LEU A 202 -0.12 -10.89 -13.41
CA LEU A 202 0.58 -9.60 -13.57
C LEU A 202 2.04 -9.73 -14.03
N GLY A 203 2.50 -10.95 -14.33
CA GLY A 203 3.91 -11.29 -14.51
C GLY A 203 4.64 -10.72 -15.73
N LYS A 204 3.97 -9.95 -16.60
CA LYS A 204 4.58 -9.52 -17.88
C LYS A 204 5.53 -8.31 -17.75
N GLY A 205 5.50 -7.57 -16.65
CA GLY A 205 6.34 -6.37 -16.47
C GLY A 205 7.55 -6.53 -15.54
N ALA A 206 7.59 -7.57 -14.71
CA ALA A 206 8.59 -7.70 -13.65
C ALA A 206 9.98 -8.17 -14.15
N GLN A 207 10.07 -8.70 -15.36
CA GLN A 207 11.33 -9.24 -15.92
C GLN A 207 12.16 -8.20 -16.68
N ASP A 208 11.53 -7.11 -17.14
CA ASP A 208 12.13 -6.16 -18.09
C ASP A 208 12.59 -4.84 -17.43
N GLY A 209 12.77 -4.83 -16.11
CA GLY A 209 13.21 -3.63 -15.38
C GLY A 209 12.08 -2.63 -15.10
N ALA A 210 10.92 -3.12 -14.65
CA ALA A 210 9.87 -2.27 -14.08
C ALA A 210 10.42 -1.44 -12.91
N GLY A 211 10.85 -0.21 -13.20
CA GLY A 211 11.40 0.68 -12.19
C GLY A 211 12.23 1.86 -12.71
N ARG A 212 12.48 1.96 -14.02
CA ARG A 212 13.24 3.09 -14.58
C ARG A 212 12.42 3.88 -15.59
N GLY A 213 12.01 5.06 -15.16
CA GLY A 213 11.43 6.08 -16.03
C GLY A 213 10.04 6.52 -15.58
N SER A 214 9.89 7.83 -15.45
CA SER A 214 8.60 8.51 -15.42
C SER A 214 8.63 9.51 -16.55
N ASN A 215 7.57 9.56 -17.35
CA ASN A 215 7.38 10.65 -18.30
C ASN A 215 6.47 11.68 -17.66
N GLY A 216 6.81 12.95 -17.80
CA GLY A 216 5.96 14.08 -17.48
C GLY A 216 6.23 15.16 -18.51
N TRP A 217 5.17 15.81 -19.00
CA TRP A 217 5.28 16.84 -20.03
C TRP A 217 4.58 18.08 -19.51
N VAL A 218 5.19 19.24 -19.70
CA VAL A 218 4.53 20.52 -19.44
C VAL A 218 4.30 21.17 -20.79
N ILE A 219 3.04 21.41 -21.13
CA ILE A 219 2.66 22.10 -22.36
C ILE A 219 2.24 23.52 -21.98
N GLY A 220 2.97 24.50 -22.51
CA GLY A 220 2.65 25.92 -22.32
C GLY A 220 1.26 26.26 -22.89
N PRO A 221 0.55 27.25 -22.31
CA PRO A 221 -0.76 27.69 -22.79
C PRO A 221 -0.78 28.03 -24.29
N GLU A 222 0.31 28.61 -24.80
CA GLU A 222 0.50 29.00 -26.20
C GLU A 222 0.59 27.80 -27.17
N ARG A 223 0.83 26.61 -26.62
CA ARG A 223 0.89 25.34 -27.35
C ARG A 223 -0.34 24.47 -27.12
N SER A 224 -1.33 24.96 -26.39
CA SER A 224 -2.58 24.26 -26.08
C SER A 224 -3.76 24.89 -26.81
N ALA A 225 -4.64 24.06 -27.37
CA ALA A 225 -5.88 24.53 -28.01
C ALA A 225 -6.84 25.21 -27.03
N SER A 226 -6.78 24.89 -25.74
CA SER A 226 -7.60 25.53 -24.71
C SER A 226 -7.06 26.88 -24.24
N GLY A 227 -5.83 27.24 -24.62
CA GLY A 227 -5.13 28.38 -24.04
C GLY A 227 -4.79 28.22 -22.55
N GLN A 228 -4.89 27.01 -22.00
CA GLN A 228 -4.47 26.67 -20.63
C GLN A 228 -3.27 25.74 -20.66
N ALA A 229 -2.40 25.85 -19.65
CA ALA A 229 -1.27 24.94 -19.47
C ALA A 229 -1.76 23.51 -19.19
N ILE A 230 -1.00 22.51 -19.65
CA ILE A 230 -1.28 21.08 -19.41
C ILE A 230 -0.06 20.46 -18.72
N LEU A 231 -0.33 19.63 -17.70
CA LEU A 231 0.62 18.87 -16.89
C LEU A 231 0.36 17.36 -17.05
#